data_AF-W1I1Q1-F1
#
_entry.id   AF-W1I1Q1-F1
#
_cell.length_a   1.000
_cell.length_b   1.000
_cell.length_c   1.000
_cell.angle_alpha   90.00
_cell.angle_beta   90.00
_cell.angle_gamma   90.00
#
_symmetry.space_group_name_H-M   'P 1'
#
loop_
_entity.id
_entity.type
_entity.pdbx_description
1 polymer ?
#
loop_
_entity_poly.entity_id
_entity_poly.type
_entity_poly.pdbx_seq_one_letter_code
_entity_poly.pdbx_strand_id
1 'polypeptide(L)'
;MIKQMLNKAKAEEIFSRECCYMNGYDVIPEYRCYELFGESAADYIERSSFRQWVGGQDWNTERDSEERPSITYILKSGFMKLVSENNYLIMTKAYKESEGGKIADKYHKISMDRLAAEEAEAEAKRAERKAKRTTAGATR
;
A
#
# COMPACT_ATOMS: atom_id res chain seq x y z
N MET A 1 -6.84 -3.05 -19.54
CA MET A 1 -6.03 -2.74 -18.36
C MET A 1 -5.49 -1.31 -18.42
N ILE A 2 -5.71 -0.54 -17.37
CA ILE A 2 -5.23 0.82 -17.15
C ILE A 2 -3.73 0.75 -16.90
N LYS A 3 -2.94 1.43 -17.73
CA LYS A 3 -1.47 1.45 -17.68
C LYS A 3 -0.88 2.83 -17.41
N GLN A 4 -1.74 3.78 -17.08
CA GLN A 4 -1.38 5.17 -16.82
C GLN A 4 -1.79 5.55 -15.41
N MET A 5 -1.12 6.55 -14.85
CA MET A 5 -1.54 7.12 -13.58
C MET A 5 -2.90 7.80 -13.74
N LEU A 6 -3.77 7.62 -12.75
CA LEU A 6 -5.06 8.27 -12.70
C LEU A 6 -5.06 9.36 -11.63
N ASN A 7 -5.59 10.53 -11.97
CA ASN A 7 -5.96 11.51 -10.97
C ASN A 7 -7.30 11.12 -10.29
N LYS A 8 -7.65 11.83 -9.21
CA LYS A 8 -8.87 11.55 -8.45
C LYS A 8 -10.13 11.61 -9.33
N ALA A 9 -10.28 12.64 -10.14
CA ALA A 9 -11.48 12.83 -10.96
C ALA A 9 -11.69 11.68 -11.95
N LYS A 10 -10.61 11.22 -12.62
CA LYS A 10 -10.70 10.10 -13.55
C LYS A 10 -10.97 8.77 -12.84
N ALA A 11 -10.41 8.59 -11.65
CA ALA A 11 -10.71 7.43 -10.82
C ALA A 11 -12.19 7.41 -10.40
N GLU A 12 -12.74 8.54 -9.99
CA GLU A 12 -14.17 8.65 -9.64
C GLU A 12 -15.08 8.44 -10.84
N GLU A 13 -14.74 8.95 -12.02
CA GLU A 13 -15.47 8.69 -13.26
C GLU A 13 -15.51 7.20 -13.61
N ILE A 14 -14.36 6.52 -13.49
CA ILE A 14 -14.30 5.07 -13.71
C ILE A 14 -15.15 4.35 -12.66
N PHE A 15 -15.06 4.77 -11.39
CA PHE A 15 -15.87 4.16 -10.34
C PHE A 15 -17.37 4.25 -10.67
N SER A 16 -17.86 5.45 -10.96
CA SER A 16 -19.28 5.69 -11.25
C SER A 16 -19.77 4.96 -12.50
N ARG A 17 -18.89 4.67 -13.46
CA ARG A 17 -19.24 3.93 -14.69
C ARG A 17 -19.30 2.42 -14.46
N GLU A 18 -18.43 1.90 -13.62
CA GLU A 18 -18.20 0.46 -13.46
C GLU A 18 -18.86 -0.12 -12.20
N CYS A 19 -19.38 0.73 -11.31
CA CYS A 19 -20.06 0.30 -10.11
C CYS A 19 -21.47 -0.24 -10.38
N CYS A 20 -21.93 -1.12 -9.50
CA CYS A 20 -23.30 -1.58 -9.41
C CYS A 20 -23.83 -1.34 -8.00
N TYR A 21 -25.16 -1.31 -7.86
CA TYR A 21 -25.82 -1.17 -6.57
C TYR A 21 -25.93 -2.53 -5.87
N MET A 22 -25.32 -2.67 -4.69
CA MET A 22 -25.37 -3.90 -3.90
C MET A 22 -25.27 -3.60 -2.39
N ASN A 23 -26.07 -4.29 -1.58
CA ASN A 23 -26.08 -4.19 -0.11
C ASN A 23 -26.17 -2.75 0.42
N GLY A 24 -26.91 -1.87 -0.27
CA GLY A 24 -27.10 -0.47 0.14
C GLY A 24 -26.01 0.50 -0.34
N TYR A 25 -25.04 0.05 -1.14
CA TYR A 25 -23.93 0.86 -1.60
C TYR A 25 -23.68 0.68 -3.10
N ASP A 26 -23.09 1.70 -3.72
CA ASP A 26 -22.41 1.52 -5.00
C ASP A 26 -21.07 0.82 -4.75
N VAL A 27 -20.85 -0.29 -5.45
CA VAL A 27 -19.69 -1.16 -5.29
C VAL A 27 -19.18 -1.62 -6.64
N ILE A 28 -17.93 -2.03 -6.72
CA ILE A 28 -17.38 -2.69 -7.92
C ILE A 28 -17.14 -4.16 -7.62
N PRO A 29 -17.72 -5.09 -8.39
CA PRO A 29 -17.38 -6.51 -8.30
C PRO A 29 -15.87 -6.74 -8.46
N GLU A 30 -15.29 -7.60 -7.63
CA GLU A 30 -13.84 -7.79 -7.54
C GLU A 30 -13.22 -8.20 -8.89
N TYR A 31 -13.89 -9.07 -9.65
CA TYR A 31 -13.42 -9.48 -10.98
C TYR A 31 -13.25 -8.27 -11.93
N ARG A 32 -14.12 -7.25 -11.80
CA ARG A 32 -14.07 -6.06 -12.65
C ARG A 32 -12.82 -5.23 -12.35
N CYS A 33 -12.37 -5.20 -11.10
CA CYS A 33 -11.08 -4.61 -10.73
C CYS A 33 -9.92 -5.31 -11.45
N TYR A 34 -9.97 -6.63 -11.63
CA TYR A 34 -8.95 -7.38 -12.36
C TYR A 34 -8.97 -7.08 -13.87
N GLU A 35 -10.14 -6.91 -14.47
CA GLU A 35 -10.23 -6.49 -15.88
C GLU A 35 -9.67 -5.06 -16.09
N LEU A 36 -9.91 -4.18 -15.12
CA LEU A 36 -9.47 -2.79 -15.16
C LEU A 36 -7.96 -2.66 -14.93
N PHE A 37 -7.38 -3.37 -13.96
CA PHE A 37 -5.99 -3.15 -13.53
C PHE A 37 -5.04 -4.33 -13.76
N GLY A 38 -5.57 -5.51 -14.06
CA GLY A 38 -4.81 -6.72 -14.34
C GLY A 38 -4.45 -7.54 -13.10
N GLU A 39 -3.49 -8.45 -13.28
CA GLU A 39 -3.01 -9.37 -12.25
C GLU A 39 -2.44 -8.64 -11.02
N SER A 40 -1.89 -7.43 -11.19
CA SER A 40 -1.40 -6.63 -10.06
C SER A 40 -2.51 -6.28 -9.07
N ALA A 41 -3.74 -6.11 -9.54
CA ALA A 41 -4.88 -5.91 -8.66
C ALA A 41 -5.25 -7.19 -7.90
N ALA A 42 -5.22 -8.35 -8.56
CA ALA A 42 -5.45 -9.63 -7.90
C ALA A 42 -4.40 -9.89 -6.81
N ASP A 43 -3.12 -9.71 -7.13
CA ASP A 43 -2.02 -9.88 -6.17
C ASP A 43 -2.15 -8.91 -4.98
N TYR A 44 -2.47 -7.64 -5.25
CA TYR A 44 -2.64 -6.64 -4.21
C TYR A 44 -3.82 -6.96 -3.28
N ILE A 45 -4.97 -7.33 -3.84
CA ILE A 45 -6.19 -7.61 -3.06
C ILE A 45 -6.01 -8.87 -2.21
N GLU A 46 -5.30 -9.88 -2.70
CA GLU A 46 -5.04 -11.12 -1.96
C GLU A 46 -4.05 -10.93 -0.81
N ARG A 47 -2.96 -10.18 -1.03
CA ARG A 47 -1.88 -10.01 -0.03
C ARG A 47 -2.20 -9.05 1.09
N SER A 48 -3.20 -8.20 0.89
CA SER A 48 -3.51 -7.15 1.84
C SER A 48 -4.70 -7.55 2.71
N SER A 49 -4.73 -7.09 3.96
CA SER A 49 -5.93 -7.11 4.79
C SER A 49 -7.08 -6.26 4.21
N PHE A 50 -6.94 -5.76 2.98
CA PHE A 50 -7.86 -4.91 2.23
C PHE A 50 -9.28 -5.45 2.16
N ARG A 51 -9.46 -6.77 1.98
CA ARG A 51 -10.79 -7.40 2.02
C ARG A 51 -11.53 -7.13 3.33
N GLN A 52 -10.82 -7.02 4.46
CA GLN A 52 -11.40 -6.79 5.78
C GLN A 52 -11.83 -5.34 6.02
N TRP A 53 -11.28 -4.38 5.27
CA TRP A 53 -11.44 -2.95 5.56
C TRP A 53 -12.17 -2.16 4.47
N VAL A 54 -12.23 -2.68 3.25
CA VAL A 54 -12.77 -1.95 2.09
C VAL A 54 -13.50 -2.84 1.07
N GLY A 55 -13.69 -4.13 1.39
CA GLY A 55 -14.45 -5.08 0.60
C GLY A 55 -15.68 -5.61 1.36
N GLY A 56 -16.57 -6.25 0.62
CA GLY A 56 -17.67 -7.03 1.18
C GLY A 56 -17.90 -8.27 0.32
N GLN A 57 -18.56 -9.26 0.88
CA GLN A 57 -19.07 -10.39 0.13
C GLN A 57 -20.58 -10.20 -0.02
N ASP A 58 -21.11 -10.47 -1.20
CA ASP A 58 -22.55 -10.53 -1.33
C ASP A 58 -23.09 -11.71 -0.51
N TRP A 59 -24.16 -11.44 0.23
CA TRP A 59 -24.92 -12.45 0.97
C TRP A 59 -26.29 -12.64 0.30
N ASN A 60 -26.38 -12.37 -1.01
CA ASN A 60 -27.61 -12.53 -1.77
C ASN A 60 -27.88 -14.01 -2.10
N THR A 61 -26.99 -14.90 -1.70
CA THR A 61 -27.08 -16.35 -1.84
C THR A 61 -26.98 -17.01 -0.46
N GLU A 62 -27.92 -17.92 -0.14
CA GLU A 62 -27.87 -18.73 1.10
C GLU A 62 -26.80 -19.84 1.04
N ARG A 63 -26.39 -20.22 -0.18
CA ARG A 63 -25.29 -21.15 -0.46
C ARG A 63 -24.60 -20.74 -1.76
N ASP A 64 -23.28 -20.61 -1.66
CA ASP A 64 -22.40 -20.47 -2.83
C ASP A 64 -22.58 -21.69 -3.75
N SER A 65 -22.84 -21.45 -5.03
CA SER A 65 -23.13 -22.50 -6.03
C SER A 65 -22.66 -22.05 -7.41
N GLU A 66 -22.45 -23.00 -8.33
CA GLU A 66 -22.01 -22.66 -9.70
C GLU A 66 -23.00 -21.73 -10.44
N GLU A 67 -24.31 -21.90 -10.23
CA GLU A 67 -25.34 -21.06 -10.85
C GLU A 67 -25.46 -19.68 -10.20
N ARG A 68 -25.14 -19.60 -8.89
CA ARG A 68 -25.25 -18.38 -8.09
C ARG A 68 -24.04 -18.27 -7.16
N PRO A 69 -22.86 -17.92 -7.70
CA PRO A 69 -21.67 -17.78 -6.89
C PRO A 69 -21.76 -16.53 -6.02
N SER A 70 -21.20 -16.58 -4.83
CA SER A 70 -21.02 -15.37 -4.01
C SER A 70 -20.01 -14.45 -4.70
N ILE A 71 -20.41 -13.20 -4.96
CA ILE A 71 -19.56 -12.19 -5.57
C ILE A 71 -18.94 -11.33 -4.48
N THR A 72 -17.62 -11.33 -4.41
CA THR A 72 -16.87 -10.33 -3.65
C THR A 72 -16.94 -8.99 -4.38
N TYR A 73 -17.06 -7.92 -3.62
CA TYR A 73 -17.09 -6.56 -4.14
C TYR A 73 -16.23 -5.62 -3.31
N ILE A 74 -15.91 -4.47 -3.90
CA ILE A 74 -15.06 -3.45 -3.31
C ILE A 74 -15.85 -2.14 -3.25
N LEU A 75 -15.86 -1.51 -2.07
CA LEU A 75 -16.46 -0.19 -1.88
C LEU A 75 -15.65 0.88 -2.61
N LYS A 76 -16.24 2.06 -2.83
CA LYS A 76 -15.53 3.22 -3.42
C LYS A 76 -14.18 3.49 -2.74
N SER A 77 -14.12 3.44 -1.42
CA SER A 77 -12.87 3.64 -0.67
C SER A 77 -11.79 2.61 -1.02
N GLY A 78 -12.18 1.35 -1.23
CA GLY A 78 -11.26 0.30 -1.67
C GLY A 78 -10.82 0.50 -3.11
N PHE A 79 -11.75 0.80 -4.01
CA PHE A 79 -11.41 1.12 -5.39
C PHE A 79 -10.38 2.26 -5.47
N MET A 80 -10.54 3.32 -4.66
CA MET A 80 -9.57 4.41 -4.61
C MET A 80 -8.19 3.97 -4.11
N LYS A 81 -8.12 3.06 -3.14
CA LYS A 81 -6.84 2.47 -2.71
C LYS A 81 -6.20 1.63 -3.83
N LEU A 82 -7.00 0.86 -4.57
CA LEU A 82 -6.51 0.10 -5.72
C LEU A 82 -5.94 1.02 -6.81
N VAL A 83 -6.59 2.15 -7.07
CA VAL A 83 -6.04 3.19 -7.96
C VAL A 83 -4.72 3.73 -7.43
N SER A 84 -4.61 4.00 -6.13
CA SER A 84 -3.35 4.45 -5.52
C SER A 84 -2.24 3.42 -5.70
N GLU A 85 -2.52 2.12 -5.53
CA GLU A 85 -1.54 1.06 -5.78
C GLU A 85 -1.09 1.03 -7.25
N ASN A 86 -2.04 1.06 -8.19
CA ASN A 86 -1.71 1.11 -9.62
C ASN A 86 -0.80 2.31 -9.95
N ASN A 87 -1.14 3.49 -9.41
CA ASN A 87 -0.31 4.68 -9.58
C ASN A 87 1.08 4.51 -8.96
N TYR A 88 1.16 3.90 -7.78
CA TYR A 88 2.41 3.63 -7.08
C TYR A 88 3.33 2.69 -7.88
N LEU A 89 2.79 1.62 -8.47
CA LEU A 89 3.56 0.71 -9.31
C LEU A 89 4.12 1.40 -10.56
N ILE A 90 3.30 2.23 -11.23
CA ILE A 90 3.73 3.01 -12.40
C ILE A 90 4.81 4.02 -12.01
N MET A 91 4.59 4.75 -10.91
CA MET A 91 5.55 5.74 -10.39
C MET A 91 6.87 5.06 -9.99
N THR A 92 6.81 3.91 -9.33
CA THR A 92 7.99 3.14 -8.91
C THR A 92 8.82 2.70 -10.11
N LYS A 93 8.17 2.25 -11.18
CA LYS A 93 8.87 1.90 -12.43
C LYS A 93 9.57 3.13 -13.02
N ALA A 94 8.83 4.23 -13.17
CA ALA A 94 9.37 5.48 -13.70
C ALA A 94 10.53 6.02 -12.84
N TYR A 95 10.41 5.94 -11.52
CA TYR A 95 11.45 6.32 -10.57
C TYR A 95 12.75 5.56 -10.85
N LYS A 96 12.69 4.22 -10.89
CA LYS A 96 13.85 3.34 -11.14
C LYS A 96 14.54 3.60 -12.47
N GLU A 97 13.78 4.00 -13.48
CA GLU A 97 14.28 4.25 -14.84
C GLU A 97 14.81 5.69 -15.02
N SER A 98 14.53 6.59 -14.07
CA SER A 98 14.84 8.03 -14.21
C SER A 98 16.17 8.45 -13.58
N GLU A 99 16.81 9.47 -14.17
CA GLU A 99 17.95 10.16 -13.53
C GLU A 99 17.55 10.83 -12.21
N GLY A 100 16.31 11.35 -12.12
CA GLY A 100 15.77 11.91 -10.88
C GLY A 100 15.74 10.87 -9.75
N GLY A 101 15.35 9.63 -10.04
CA GLY A 101 15.39 8.52 -9.09
C GLY A 101 16.79 8.19 -8.62
N LYS A 102 17.77 8.14 -9.53
CA LYS A 102 19.19 7.94 -9.16
C LYS A 102 19.72 9.03 -8.24
N ILE A 103 19.36 10.29 -8.51
CA ILE A 103 19.72 11.43 -7.65
C ILE A 103 19.07 11.27 -6.27
N ALA A 104 17.78 10.95 -6.22
CA ALA A 104 17.07 10.75 -4.97
C ALA A 104 17.68 9.62 -4.14
N ASP A 105 17.99 8.46 -4.74
CA ASP A 105 18.63 7.34 -4.07
C ASP A 105 20.01 7.72 -3.50
N LYS A 106 20.82 8.47 -4.27
CA LYS A 106 22.13 8.95 -3.81
C LYS A 106 22.00 9.80 -2.54
N TYR A 107 21.10 10.78 -2.54
CA TYR A 107 20.93 11.67 -1.39
C TYR A 107 20.24 10.99 -0.21
N HIS A 108 19.32 10.06 -0.48
CA HIS A 108 18.71 9.23 0.57
C HIS A 108 19.78 8.42 1.30
N LYS A 109 20.69 7.77 0.55
CA LYS A 109 21.82 7.04 1.13
C LYS A 109 22.70 7.92 2.01
N ILE A 110 23.09 9.12 1.51
CA ILE A 110 23.89 10.08 2.29
C ILE A 110 23.18 10.43 3.60
N SER A 111 21.86 10.67 3.56
CA SER A 111 21.08 10.97 4.76
C SER A 111 21.05 9.81 5.75
N MET A 112 20.88 8.58 5.26
CA MET A 112 20.87 7.37 6.11
C MET A 112 22.23 7.12 6.76
N ASP A 113 23.32 7.29 6.01
CA ASP A 113 24.67 7.13 6.53
C ASP A 113 24.97 8.16 7.64
N ARG A 114 24.51 9.41 7.47
CA ARG A 114 24.63 10.45 8.50
C ARG A 114 23.86 10.08 9.77
N LEU A 115 22.61 9.63 9.64
CA LEU A 115 21.79 9.22 10.78
C LEU A 115 22.41 8.05 11.54
N ALA A 116 22.92 7.04 10.83
CA ALA A 116 23.60 5.90 11.44
C ALA A 116 24.86 6.31 12.21
N ALA A 117 25.64 7.28 11.68
CA ALA A 117 26.81 7.80 12.37
C ALA A 117 26.44 8.57 13.65
N GLU A 118 25.37 9.38 13.62
CA GLU A 118 24.85 10.10 14.79
C GLU A 118 24.34 9.13 15.87
N GLU A 119 23.64 8.07 15.48
CA GLU A 119 23.18 7.01 16.39
C GLU A 119 24.34 6.26 17.03
N ALA A 120 25.37 5.89 16.26
CA ALA A 120 26.56 5.22 16.76
C ALA A 120 27.34 6.10 17.75
N GLU A 121 27.50 7.40 17.46
CA GLU A 121 28.14 8.34 18.39
C GLU A 121 27.33 8.50 19.68
N ALA A 122 26.00 8.59 19.57
CA ALA A 122 25.11 8.67 20.74
C ALA A 122 25.18 7.40 21.59
N GLU A 123 25.24 6.22 20.97
CA GLU A 123 25.40 4.94 21.67
C GLU A 123 26.75 4.83 22.36
N ALA A 124 27.84 5.21 21.69
CA ALA A 124 29.18 5.25 22.28
C ALA A 124 29.24 6.16 23.51
N LYS A 125 28.66 7.37 23.43
CA LYS A 125 28.55 8.28 24.58
C LYS A 125 27.71 7.71 25.72
N ARG A 126 26.62 6.99 25.42
CA ARG A 126 25.80 6.32 26.44
C ARG A 126 26.57 5.18 27.12
N ALA A 127 27.31 4.38 26.35
CA ALA A 127 28.16 3.31 26.86
C ALA A 127 29.28 3.84 27.76
N GLU A 128 29.97 4.90 27.34
CA GLU A 128 31.02 5.54 28.13
C GLU A 128 30.48 6.09 29.47
N ARG A 129 29.33 6.77 29.44
CA ARG A 129 28.66 7.26 30.67
C ARG A 129 28.27 6.11 31.59
N LYS A 130 27.79 4.99 31.03
CA LYS A 130 27.45 3.79 31.81
C LYS A 130 28.69 3.19 32.46
N ALA A 131 29.79 3.05 31.72
CA ALA A 131 31.07 2.55 32.22
C ALA A 131 31.63 3.41 33.36
N LYS A 132 31.59 4.75 33.20
CA LYS A 132 32.03 5.71 34.24
C LYS A 132 31.19 5.62 35.53
N ARG A 133 29.88 5.32 35.42
CA ARG A 133 29.01 5.13 36.59
C ARG A 133 29.29 3.81 37.31
N THR A 134 29.55 2.73 36.56
CA THR A 134 29.87 1.43 37.15
C THR A 134 31.21 1.44 37.88
N THR A 135 32.23 2.11 37.36
CA THR A 135 33.53 2.23 38.04
C THR A 135 33.44 3.11 39.29
N ALA A 136 32.71 4.23 39.23
CA ALA A 136 32.50 5.10 40.40
C ALA A 136 31.68 4.42 41.52
N GLY A 137 30.76 3.52 41.17
CA GLY A 137 29.99 2.73 42.14
C GLY A 137 30.77 1.59 42.79
N ALA A 138 31.78 1.05 42.12
CA ALA A 138 32.64 -0.03 42.65
C ALA A 138 33.79 0.45 43.55
N THR A 139 34.00 1.78 43.62
CA THR A 139 35.06 2.40 44.45
C THR A 139 34.51 3.04 45.73
N ARG A 140 33.23 2.79 46.06
CA ARG A 140 32.57 3.13 47.33
C ARG A 140 32.32 1.86 48.12
#